data_AF-A0A0U4WGW2-F1
#
_entry.id   AF-A0A0U4WGW2-F1
#
_cell.length_a   1.000
_cell.length_b   1.000
_cell.length_c   1.000
_cell.angle_alpha   90.00
_cell.angle_beta   90.00
_cell.angle_gamma   90.00
#
_symmetry.space_group_name_H-M   'P 1'
#
loop_
_entity.id
_entity.type
_entity.pdbx_description
1 polymer ?
#
loop_
_entity_poly.entity_id
_entity_poly.type
_entity_poly.pdbx_seq_one_letter_code
_entity_poly.pdbx_strand_id
1 'polypeptide(L)' 'MNHAGMYNEAGRIELHVSSADEMYETMTRFHMTYPNAVFEDLEYIGVENGNLAIKLSYSVV' A
#
# COMPACT_ATOMS: atom_id res chain seq x y z
N MET A 1 4.69 -2.06 -18.43
CA MET A 1 3.83 -1.29 -17.53
C MET A 1 3.01 -2.31 -16.74
N ASN A 2 3.41 -2.64 -15.51
CA ASN A 2 2.75 -3.67 -14.71
C ASN A 2 1.64 -3.06 -13.87
N HIS A 3 0.45 -3.64 -14.02
CA HIS A 3 -0.74 -3.39 -13.21
C HIS A 3 -0.47 -3.86 -11.78
N ALA A 4 -0.36 -2.94 -10.82
CA ALA A 4 -0.63 -3.26 -9.42
C ALA A 4 -2.16 -3.37 -9.27
N GLY A 5 -2.66 -4.60 -9.13
CA GLY A 5 -4.08 -4.88 -9.02
C GLY A 5 -4.65 -4.34 -7.72
N MET A 6 -5.73 -3.56 -7.82
CA MET A 6 -6.56 -3.17 -6.68
C MET A 6 -7.65 -4.22 -6.48
N TYR A 7 -7.68 -4.87 -5.32
CA TYR A 7 -8.84 -5.63 -4.87
C TYR A 7 -9.49 -4.96 -3.65
N ASN A 8 -10.81 -4.75 -3.81
CA ASN A 8 -11.74 -4.05 -2.94
C ASN A 8 -12.22 -4.98 -1.81
N GLU A 9 -11.81 -4.72 -0.58
CA GLU A 9 -12.63 -4.80 0.63
C GLU A 9 -12.22 -3.60 1.50
N ALA A 10 -13.13 -3.05 2.29
CA ALA A 10 -12.79 -1.91 3.14
C ALA A 10 -11.50 -2.20 3.93
N GLY A 11 -10.46 -1.41 3.63
CA GLY A 11 -9.37 -1.15 4.53
C GLY A 11 -8.12 -2.01 4.46
N ARG A 12 -7.77 -2.63 3.32
CA ARG A 12 -6.47 -3.30 3.18
C ARG A 12 -5.87 -3.14 1.79
N ILE A 13 -4.59 -2.77 1.72
CA ILE A 13 -3.80 -2.69 0.48
C ILE A 13 -2.52 -3.50 0.66
N GLU A 14 -2.21 -4.33 -0.33
CA GLU A 14 -0.91 -4.97 -0.44
C GLU A 14 0.01 -4.15 -1.33
N LEU A 15 1.21 -3.85 -0.83
CA LEU A 15 2.24 -3.08 -1.52
C LEU A 15 3.48 -3.93 -1.73
N HIS A 16 3.99 -3.87 -2.96
CA HIS A 16 5.28 -4.45 -3.34
C HIS A 16 6.18 -3.28 -3.74
N VAL A 17 7.15 -2.94 -2.89
CA VAL A 17 8.00 -1.76 -3.08
C VAL A 17 9.46 -2.17 -3.25
N SER A 18 10.09 -1.66 -4.30
CA SER A 18 11.49 -1.89 -4.64
C SER A 18 12.43 -0.86 -3.99
N SER A 19 11.87 0.26 -3.51
CA SER A 19 12.63 1.38 -2.93
C SER A 19 11.77 2.24 -1.99
N ALA A 20 12.44 3.07 -1.19
CA ALA A 20 11.77 4.06 -0.36
C ALA A 20 11.02 5.13 -1.18
N ASP A 21 11.54 5.48 -2.36
CA ASP A 21 10.90 6.46 -3.25
C ASP A 21 9.57 5.92 -3.80
N GLU A 22 9.53 4.66 -4.24
CA GLU A 22 8.31 4.01 -4.71
C GLU A 22 7.26 3.89 -3.60
N MET A 23 7.70 3.61 -2.37
CA MET A 23 6.83 3.65 -1.19
C MET A 23 6.25 5.04 -0.99
N TYR A 24 7.07 6.09 -1.01
CA TYR A 24 6.61 7.47 -0.86
C TYR A 24 5.60 7.88 -1.93
N GLU A 25 5.87 7.58 -3.20
CA GLU A 25 4.94 7.87 -4.30
C GLU A 25 3.61 7.15 -4.13
N THR A 26 3.65 5.87 -3.75
CA THR A 26 2.45 5.06 -3.56
C THR A 26 1.60 5.59 -2.41
N MET A 27 2.23 5.92 -1.28
CA MET A 27 1.54 6.49 -0.12
C MET A 27 0.96 7.88 -0.41
N THR A 28 1.67 8.69 -1.20
CA THR A 28 1.18 10.01 -1.64
C THR A 28 -0.07 9.86 -2.51
N ARG A 29 -0.04 8.96 -3.52
CA ARG A 29 -1.21 8.69 -4.37
C ARG A 29 -2.38 8.15 -3.57
N PHE A 30 -2.11 7.27 -2.62
CA PHE A 30 -3.11 6.74 -1.72
C PHE A 30 -3.78 7.85 -0.90
N HIS A 31 -2.99 8.73 -0.28
CA HIS A 31 -3.52 9.86 0.50
C HIS A 31 -4.33 10.83 -0.37
N MET A 32 -3.91 11.09 -1.61
CA MET A 32 -4.69 11.92 -2.53
C MET A 32 -6.04 11.27 -2.91
N THR A 33 -6.08 9.94 -2.99
CA THR A 33 -7.29 9.19 -3.36
C THR A 33 -8.25 9.06 -2.17
N TYR A 34 -7.70 8.85 -0.97
CA TYR A 34 -8.43 8.69 0.28
C TYR A 34 -7.89 9.66 1.33
N PRO A 35 -8.21 10.97 1.23
CA PRO A 35 -7.66 11.99 2.12
C PRO A 35 -8.07 11.82 3.59
N ASN A 36 -9.20 11.14 3.82
CA ASN A 36 -9.69 10.82 5.16
C ASN A 36 -9.33 9.40 5.61
N ALA A 37 -8.42 8.71 4.89
CA ALA A 37 -7.96 7.40 5.32
C ALA A 37 -7.12 7.53 6.60
N VAL A 38 -7.47 6.74 7.61
CA VAL A 38 -6.70 6.55 8.84
C VAL A 38 -5.97 5.23 8.73
N PHE A 39 -4.64 5.23 8.81
CA PHE A 39 -3.87 3.99 8.84
C PHE A 39 -4.04 3.28 10.18
N GLU A 40 -4.32 1.99 10.12
CA GLU A 40 -4.62 1.16 11.28
C GLU A 40 -3.50 0.16 11.58
N ASP A 41 -2.95 -0.49 10.56
CA ASP A 41 -1.95 -1.54 10.74
C ASP A 41 -0.99 -1.63 9.55
N LEU A 42 0.20 -2.17 9.80
CA LEU A 42 1.20 -2.53 8.79
C LEU A 42 1.76 -3.91 9.10
N GLU A 43 1.59 -4.83 8.16
CA GLU A 43 2.06 -6.20 8.25
C GLU A 43 3.21 -6.43 7.26
N TYR A 44 4.34 -6.89 7.77
CA TYR A 44 5.44 -7.38 6.93
C TYR A 44 5.13 -8.79 6.42
N ILE A 45 5.10 -8.96 5.10
CA ILE A 45 4.86 -10.26 4.47
C ILE A 45 6.19 -10.95 4.18
N GLY A 46 7.16 -10.23 3.62
CA GLY A 46 8.39 -10.84 3.16
C GLY A 46 9.16 -10.01 2.14
N VAL A 47 10.13 -10.66 1.49
CA VAL A 47 10.78 -10.17 0.29
C VAL A 47 10.43 -11.11 -0.86
N GLU A 48 9.79 -10.58 -1.90
CA GLU A 48 9.35 -11.33 -3.08
C GLU A 48 9.99 -10.73 -4.33
N ASN A 49 10.74 -11.55 -5.09
CA ASN A 49 11.47 -11.10 -6.28
C ASN A 49 12.39 -9.88 -6.06
N GLY A 50 12.94 -9.74 -4.85
CA GLY A 50 13.80 -8.61 -4.47
C GLY A 50 13.04 -7.35 -4.00
N ASN A 51 11.71 -7.38 -3.98
CA ASN A 51 10.88 -6.30 -3.49
C ASN A 51 10.37 -6.59 -2.08
N LEU A 52 10.24 -5.54 -1.27
CA LEU A 52 9.60 -5.62 0.03
C LEU A 52 8.08 -5.74 -0.15
N ALA A 53 7.48 -6.81 0.37
CA ALA A 53 6.04 -7.03 0.37
C ALA A 53 5.45 -6.70 1.75
N ILE A 54 4.52 -5.75 1.79
CA ILE A 54 3.82 -5.31 3.01
C ILE A 54 2.32 -5.21 2.76
N LYS A 55 1.52 -5.38 3.83
CA LYS A 55 0.08 -5.10 3.85
C LYS A 55 -0.18 -3.90 4.74
N LEU A 56 -0.94 -2.94 4.25
CA LEU A 56 -1.42 -1.78 5.00
C LEU A 56 -2.90 -1.91 5.22
N SER A 57 -3.33 -1.73 6.47
CA SER A 57 -4.74 -1.62 6.82
C SER A 57 -5.13 -0.16 7.06
N TYR A 58 -6.33 0.25 6.64
CA TYR A 58 -6.82 1.61 6.82
C TYR A 58 -8.35 1.67 6.95
N SER A 59 -8.89 2.70 7.57
CA SER A 59 -10.34 3.02 7.51
C SER A 59 -10.56 4.35 6.83
N VAL A 60 -11.65 4.47 6.05
CA VAL A 60 -12.07 5.76 5.49
C VAL A 60 -13.18 6.31 6.37
N VAL A 61 -12.95 7.51 6.90
CA VAL A 61 -13.90 8.22 7.78
C VAL A 61 -14.63 9.34 7.04
#